data_AF-A0A7Y1CCT8-F1
#
_entry.id   AF-A0A7Y1CCT8-F1
#
_cell.length_a   1.000
_cell.length_b   1.000
_cell.length_c   1.000
_cell.angle_alpha   90.00
_cell.angle_beta   90.00
_cell.angle_gamma   90.00
#
_symmetry.space_group_name_H-M   'P 1'
#
loop_
_entity.id
_entity.type
_entity.pdbx_description
1 polymer ?
#
loop_
_entity_poly.entity_id
_entity_poly.type
_entity_poly.pdbx_seq_one_letter_code
_entity_poly.pdbx_strand_id
1 'polypeptide(L)'
;MSLDAVGRYHLIRIITGLVPLSLPAPLFYLAHVWGISVYRSHFGSIAKGFGLGMMVEFLLQLLILVSVLVALVPNLKAKLGLVGALVLFTAWAMFPDHPIRGYVYCFLMSVPLLLAIWLAQWLCRCCVPTPPPDTP
;
A
#
# COMPACT_ATOMS: atom_id res chain seq x y z
N MET A 1 -3.05 17.72 -33.23
CA MET A 1 -4.09 16.87 -32.60
C MET A 1 -3.50 15.79 -31.67
N SER A 2 -2.36 16.03 -31.01
CA SER A 2 -1.54 14.98 -30.34
C SER A 2 -1.49 15.07 -28.80
N LEU A 3 -1.60 16.28 -28.21
CA LEU A 3 -1.53 16.49 -26.75
C LEU A 3 -2.69 15.85 -25.97
N ASP A 4 -3.91 15.85 -26.52
CA ASP A 4 -5.09 15.28 -25.85
C ASP A 4 -5.05 13.75 -25.76
N ALA A 5 -4.39 13.07 -26.70
CA ALA A 5 -4.28 11.61 -26.70
C ALA A 5 -3.28 11.13 -25.62
N VAL A 6 -2.13 11.79 -25.52
CA VAL A 6 -1.11 11.52 -24.49
C VAL A 6 -1.65 11.83 -23.09
N GLY A 7 -2.37 12.96 -22.93
CA GLY A 7 -3.02 13.33 -21.68
C GLY A 7 -4.04 12.28 -21.22
N ARG A 8 -4.94 11.84 -22.11
CA ARG A 8 -5.94 10.79 -21.81
C ARG A 8 -5.29 9.45 -21.46
N TYR A 9 -4.20 9.06 -22.13
CA TYR A 9 -3.45 7.85 -21.81
C TYR A 9 -2.90 7.88 -20.38
N HIS A 10 -2.26 8.99 -19.98
CA HIS A 10 -1.76 9.16 -18.62
C HIS A 10 -2.89 9.15 -17.59
N LEU A 11 -4.03 9.78 -17.90
CA LEU A 11 -5.19 9.86 -17.03
C LEU A 11 -5.83 8.49 -16.81
N ILE A 12 -6.03 7.71 -17.87
CA ILE A 12 -6.54 6.32 -17.80
C ILE A 12 -5.58 5.47 -16.98
N ARG A 13 -4.27 5.55 -17.23
CA ARG A 13 -3.25 4.80 -16.47
C ARG A 13 -3.30 5.13 -14.98
N ILE A 14 -3.49 6.41 -14.61
CA ILE A 14 -3.59 6.85 -13.22
C ILE A 14 -4.89 6.32 -12.59
N ILE A 15 -6.04 6.45 -13.26
CA ILE A 15 -7.33 5.97 -12.76
C ILE A 15 -7.29 4.44 -12.55
N THR A 16 -6.79 3.69 -13.53
CA THR A 16 -6.65 2.24 -13.46
C THR A 16 -5.70 1.81 -12.34
N GLY A 17 -4.69 2.62 -12.00
CA GLY A 17 -3.81 2.40 -10.86
C GLY A 17 -4.43 2.79 -9.52
N LEU A 18 -5.31 3.80 -9.48
CA LEU A 18 -5.91 4.30 -8.25
C LEU A 18 -6.88 3.30 -7.62
N VAL A 19 -7.60 2.53 -8.44
CA VAL A 19 -8.58 1.54 -7.97
C VAL A 19 -7.91 0.44 -7.11
N PRO A 20 -6.86 -0.27 -7.57
CA PRO A 20 -6.16 -1.23 -6.73
C PRO A 20 -5.50 -0.61 -5.50
N LEU A 21 -4.98 0.62 -5.63
CA LEU A 21 -4.31 1.31 -4.52
C LEU A 21 -5.25 1.88 -3.46
N SER A 22 -6.56 1.85 -3.68
CA SER A 22 -7.56 2.10 -2.65
C SER A 22 -7.80 0.88 -1.73
N LEU A 23 -7.38 -0.32 -2.13
CA LEU A 23 -7.61 -1.57 -1.38
C LEU A 23 -6.73 -1.76 -0.13
N PRO A 24 -5.44 -1.35 -0.09
CA PRO A 24 -4.58 -1.58 1.06
C PRO A 24 -5.09 -0.99 2.37
N ALA A 25 -5.65 0.22 2.35
CA ALA A 25 -6.16 0.91 3.54
C ALA A 25 -7.34 0.20 4.22
N PRO A 26 -8.44 -0.17 3.53
CA PRO A 26 -9.52 -0.94 4.13
C PRO A 26 -9.07 -2.35 4.54
N LEU A 27 -8.15 -2.98 3.79
CA LEU A 27 -7.58 -4.27 4.19
C LEU A 27 -6.81 -4.16 5.51
N PHE A 28 -6.00 -3.12 5.65
CA PHE A 28 -5.26 -2.81 6.88
C PHE A 28 -6.23 -2.61 8.04
N TYR A 29 -7.27 -1.78 7.84
CA TYR A 29 -8.27 -1.52 8.86
C TYR A 29 -9.01 -2.80 9.30
N LEU A 30 -9.47 -3.62 8.34
CA LEU A 30 -10.17 -4.86 8.63
C LEU A 30 -9.28 -5.85 9.38
N ALA A 31 -8.04 -6.04 8.90
CA ALA A 31 -7.07 -6.93 9.52
C ALA A 31 -6.63 -6.42 10.89
N HIS A 32 -6.60 -5.11 11.13
CA HIS A 32 -6.34 -4.55 12.43
C HIS A 32 -7.48 -4.81 13.42
N VAL A 33 -8.73 -4.53 13.02
CA VAL A 33 -9.93 -4.73 13.87
C VAL A 33 -10.08 -6.21 14.24
N TRP A 34 -10.01 -7.10 13.25
CA TRP A 34 -10.09 -8.55 13.50
C TRP A 34 -8.84 -9.08 14.20
N GLY A 35 -7.65 -8.59 13.82
CA GLY A 35 -6.38 -8.98 14.40
C GLY A 35 -6.31 -8.69 15.89
N ILE A 36 -6.85 -7.56 16.35
CA ILE A 36 -6.97 -7.26 17.79
C ILE A 36 -7.85 -8.30 18.49
N SER A 37 -9.00 -8.63 17.92
CA SER A 37 -9.95 -9.58 18.52
C SER A 37 -9.33 -10.98 18.66
N VAL A 38 -8.70 -11.48 17.59
CA VAL A 38 -8.01 -12.79 17.58
C VAL A 38 -6.79 -12.80 18.49
N TYR A 39 -5.99 -11.73 18.49
CA TYR A 39 -4.83 -11.64 19.36
C TYR A 39 -5.23 -11.62 20.84
N ARG A 40 -6.31 -10.91 21.18
CA ARG A 40 -6.84 -10.84 22.53
C ARG A 40 -7.41 -12.17 23.02
N SER A 41 -8.06 -12.93 22.14
CA SER A 41 -8.58 -14.26 22.50
C SER A 41 -7.46 -15.28 22.74
N HIS A 42 -6.32 -15.14 22.06
CA HIS A 42 -5.20 -16.08 22.17
C HIS A 42 -4.19 -15.72 23.27
N PHE A 43 -3.92 -14.42 23.50
CA PHE A 43 -2.85 -13.95 24.40
C PHE A 43 -3.32 -13.29 25.71
N GLY A 44 -4.64 -13.17 25.93
CA GLY A 44 -5.22 -12.80 27.23
C GLY A 44 -4.54 -11.63 27.95
N SER A 45 -3.98 -11.88 29.14
CA SER A 45 -3.35 -10.90 30.05
C SER A 45 -2.24 -10.02 29.42
N ILE A 46 -1.57 -10.50 28.36
CA ILE A 46 -0.52 -9.75 27.64
C ILE A 46 -1.12 -8.57 26.84
N ALA A 47 -2.44 -8.59 26.60
CA ALA A 47 -3.16 -7.52 25.91
C ALA A 47 -3.48 -6.30 26.80
N LYS A 48 -3.15 -6.29 28.10
CA LYS A 48 -3.45 -5.14 28.99
C LYS A 48 -2.63 -3.88 28.68
N GLY A 49 -1.50 -3.99 27.96
CA GLY A 49 -0.68 -2.85 27.52
C GLY A 49 -1.11 -2.24 26.18
N PHE A 50 -2.39 -2.27 25.81
CA PHE A 50 -2.87 -1.83 24.48
C PHE A 50 -3.03 -0.29 24.39
N GLY A 51 -1.91 0.43 24.50
CA GLY A 51 -1.80 1.88 24.30
C GLY A 51 -1.09 2.25 23.00
N LEU A 52 -1.50 1.68 21.87
CA LEU A 52 -0.84 1.89 20.57
C LEU A 52 -1.74 2.54 19.50
N GLY A 53 -2.97 2.93 19.85
CA GLY A 53 -3.94 3.49 18.90
C GLY A 53 -3.34 4.60 18.03
N MET A 54 -2.63 5.55 18.66
CA MET A 54 -1.96 6.66 17.97
C MET A 54 -0.92 6.21 16.94
N MET A 55 -0.10 5.20 17.25
CA MET A 55 0.92 4.72 16.33
C MET A 55 0.33 3.94 15.16
N VAL A 56 -0.73 3.16 15.40
CA VAL A 56 -1.42 2.43 14.34
C VAL A 56 -2.19 3.38 13.42
N GLU A 57 -2.83 4.41 13.97
CA GLU A 57 -3.46 5.48 13.19
C GLU A 57 -2.44 6.21 12.33
N PHE A 58 -1.27 6.55 12.88
CA PHE A 58 -0.17 7.16 12.12
C PHE A 58 0.32 6.25 10.99
N LEU A 59 0.49 4.96 11.27
CA LEU A 59 0.86 3.95 10.28
C LEU A 59 -0.20 3.81 9.17
N LEU A 60 -1.48 3.87 9.49
CA LEU A 60 -2.57 3.87 8.50
C LEU A 60 -2.52 5.13 7.62
N GLN A 61 -2.30 6.31 8.21
CA GLN A 61 -2.14 7.55 7.44
C GLN A 61 -0.93 7.49 6.50
N LEU A 62 0.20 6.95 6.98
CA LEU A 62 1.38 6.70 6.17
C LEU A 62 1.09 5.74 5.01
N LEU A 63 0.36 4.65 5.26
CA LEU A 63 -0.04 3.71 4.22
C LEU A 63 -0.88 4.39 3.12
N ILE A 64 -1.85 5.22 3.51
CA ILE A 64 -2.68 5.98 2.56
C ILE A 64 -1.80 6.94 1.76
N LEU A 65 -0.94 7.71 2.43
CA LEU A 65 -0.04 8.67 1.79
C LEU A 65 0.89 7.98 0.79
N VAL A 66 1.54 6.89 1.19
CA VAL A 66 2.44 6.10 0.34
C VAL A 66 1.66 5.47 -0.81
N SER A 67 0.43 5.01 -0.61
CA SER A 67 -0.42 4.49 -1.68
C SER A 67 -0.69 5.56 -2.75
N VAL A 68 -1.01 6.79 -2.35
CA VAL A 68 -1.19 7.91 -3.29
C VAL A 68 0.11 8.21 -4.05
N LEU A 69 1.24 8.28 -3.35
CA LEU A 69 2.57 8.48 -3.97
C LEU A 69 2.89 7.38 -4.99
N VAL A 70 2.63 6.11 -4.65
CA VAL A 70 2.86 4.96 -5.52
C VAL A 70 1.93 4.99 -6.75
N ALA A 71 0.73 5.55 -6.64
CA ALA A 71 -0.17 5.73 -7.78
C ALA A 71 0.34 6.82 -8.76
N LEU A 72 0.92 7.90 -8.22
CA LEU A 72 1.46 9.02 -9.00
C LEU A 72 2.77 8.67 -9.73
N VAL A 73 3.61 7.83 -9.12
CA VAL A 73 4.91 7.48 -9.67
C VAL A 73 4.78 6.44 -10.81
N PRO A 74 5.36 6.67 -12.00
CA PRO A 74 5.34 5.68 -13.08
C PRO A 74 6.41 4.57 -12.92
N ASN A 75 7.50 4.88 -12.23
CA ASN A 75 8.68 4.01 -12.13
C ASN A 75 8.49 2.89 -11.10
N LEU A 76 8.49 1.62 -11.54
CA LEU A 76 8.36 0.46 -10.66
C LEU A 76 9.43 0.42 -9.56
N LYS A 77 10.69 0.75 -9.89
CA LYS A 77 11.78 0.80 -8.90
C LYS A 77 11.50 1.79 -7.77
N ALA A 78 10.96 2.97 -8.12
CA ALA A 78 10.59 3.98 -7.14
C ALA A 78 9.35 3.57 -6.33
N LYS A 79 8.38 2.86 -6.92
CA LYS A 79 7.26 2.26 -6.18
C LYS A 79 7.74 1.28 -5.12
N LEU A 80 8.63 0.35 -5.51
CA LEU A 80 9.21 -0.63 -4.59
C LEU A 80 10.08 0.04 -3.52
N GLY A 81 10.80 1.10 -3.88
CA GLY A 81 11.54 1.93 -2.92
C GLY A 81 10.62 2.57 -1.86
N LEU A 82 9.47 3.13 -2.28
CA LEU A 82 8.48 3.70 -1.37
C LEU A 82 7.87 2.65 -0.43
N VAL A 83 7.51 1.47 -0.97
CA VAL A 83 7.03 0.34 -0.15
C VAL A 83 8.11 -0.10 0.84
N GLY A 84 9.35 -0.26 0.37
CA GLY A 84 10.48 -0.65 1.19
C GLY A 84 10.75 0.35 2.32
N ALA A 85 10.73 1.65 2.03
CA ALA A 85 10.89 2.71 3.01
C ALA A 85 9.79 2.68 4.08
N LEU A 86 8.52 2.48 3.67
CA LEU A 86 7.40 2.35 4.60
C LEU A 86 7.58 1.13 5.53
N VAL A 87 7.98 -0.02 4.98
CA VAL A 87 8.19 -1.24 5.76
C VAL A 87 9.38 -1.08 6.71
N LEU A 88 10.49 -0.50 6.24
CA LEU A 88 11.69 -0.28 7.05
C LEU A 88 11.39 0.69 8.21
N PHE A 89 10.64 1.76 7.93
CA PHE A 89 10.16 2.69 8.95
C PHE A 89 9.24 1.97 9.96
N THR A 90 8.31 1.15 9.48
CA THR A 90 7.41 0.36 10.34
C THR A 90 8.19 -0.61 11.22
N ALA A 91 9.21 -1.29 10.67
CA ALA A 91 10.08 -2.19 11.42
C ALA A 91 10.87 -1.42 12.49
N TRP A 92 11.50 -0.31 12.12
CA TRP A 92 12.25 0.54 13.04
C TRP A 92 11.39 1.09 14.17
N ALA A 93 10.15 1.48 13.89
CA ALA A 93 9.22 2.02 14.89
C ALA A 93 8.62 0.96 15.81
N MET A 94 8.40 -0.28 15.33
CA MET A 94 7.65 -1.31 16.07
C MET A 94 8.52 -2.39 16.70
N PHE A 95 9.69 -2.71 16.12
CA PHE A 95 10.55 -3.78 16.63
C PHE A 95 11.16 -3.50 18.02
N PRO A 96 11.53 -2.25 18.39
CA PRO A 96 12.13 -1.98 19.70
C PRO A 96 11.21 -2.34 20.87
N ASP A 97 9.91 -2.03 20.74
CA ASP A 97 8.95 -2.20 21.83
C ASP A 97 8.12 -3.48 21.69
N HIS A 98 7.77 -3.87 20.45
CA HIS A 98 6.77 -4.90 20.17
C HIS A 98 7.13 -5.77 18.95
N PRO A 99 8.13 -6.65 19.03
CA PRO A 99 8.66 -7.40 17.88
C PRO A 99 7.61 -8.25 17.17
N ILE A 100 6.77 -8.98 17.91
CA ILE A 100 5.69 -9.82 17.33
C ILE A 100 4.70 -8.96 16.52
N ARG A 101 4.36 -7.77 17.02
CA ARG A 101 3.45 -6.84 16.32
C ARG A 101 4.14 -6.21 15.11
N GLY A 102 5.42 -5.89 15.23
CA GLY A 102 6.24 -5.38 14.14
C GLY A 102 6.20 -6.29 12.92
N TYR A 103 6.31 -7.61 13.08
CA TYR A 103 6.20 -8.55 11.96
C TYR A 103 4.82 -8.49 11.29
N VAL A 104 3.74 -8.48 12.09
CA VAL A 104 2.37 -8.42 11.56
C VAL A 104 2.14 -7.12 10.80
N TYR A 105 2.52 -5.97 11.37
CA TYR A 105 2.35 -4.67 10.70
C TYR A 105 3.26 -4.52 9.47
N CYS A 106 4.50 -5.02 9.49
CA CYS A 106 5.36 -5.03 8.30
C CYS A 106 4.75 -5.86 7.17
N PHE A 107 4.16 -7.02 7.49
CA PHE A 107 3.44 -7.83 6.52
C PHE A 107 2.22 -7.09 5.97
N LEU A 108 1.46 -6.43 6.86
CA LEU A 108 0.25 -5.68 6.49
C LEU A 108 0.56 -4.41 5.67
N MET A 109 1.73 -3.81 5.84
CA MET A 109 2.19 -2.65 5.06
C MET A 109 2.79 -3.02 3.71
N SER A 110 3.32 -4.24 3.56
CA SER A 110 3.98 -4.69 2.33
C SER A 110 3.03 -5.43 1.40
N VAL A 111 2.39 -6.49 1.88
CA VAL A 111 1.67 -7.46 1.02
C VAL A 111 0.49 -6.84 0.29
N PRO A 112 -0.46 -6.14 0.95
CA PRO A 112 -1.58 -5.51 0.25
C PRO A 112 -1.11 -4.46 -0.76
N LEU A 113 -0.06 -3.72 -0.44
CA LEU A 113 0.48 -2.66 -1.28
C LEU A 113 1.21 -3.22 -2.51
N LEU A 114 2.01 -4.28 -2.35
CA LEU A 114 2.63 -5.01 -3.45
C LEU A 114 1.58 -5.66 -4.35
N LEU A 115 0.55 -6.26 -3.77
CA LEU A 115 -0.55 -6.85 -4.52
C LEU A 115 -1.32 -5.78 -5.32
N ALA A 116 -1.56 -4.61 -4.73
CA ALA A 116 -2.16 -3.47 -5.42
C ALA A 116 -1.29 -2.96 -6.58
N ILE A 117 0.03 -2.88 -6.39
CA ILE A 117 0.97 -2.53 -7.47
C ILE A 117 0.90 -3.57 -8.60
N TRP A 118 0.90 -4.85 -8.26
CA TRP A 118 0.83 -5.94 -9.23
C TRP A 118 -0.50 -5.91 -10.01
N LEU A 119 -1.64 -5.76 -9.31
CA LEU A 119 -2.96 -5.59 -9.92
C LEU A 119 -3.02 -4.38 -10.84
N ALA A 120 -2.47 -3.24 -10.40
CA ALA A 120 -2.41 -2.03 -11.22
C ALA A 120 -1.60 -2.25 -12.50
N GLN A 121 -0.47 -2.96 -12.42
CA GLN A 121 0.33 -3.32 -13.59
C GLN A 121 -0.40 -4.28 -14.52
N TRP A 122 -1.07 -5.29 -13.96
CA TRP A 122 -1.84 -6.26 -14.73
C TRP A 122 -2.99 -5.58 -15.46
N LEU A 123 -3.78 -4.75 -14.78
CA LEU A 123 -4.85 -3.95 -15.39
C LEU A 123 -4.34 -2.98 -16.44
N CYS A 124 -3.19 -2.32 -16.21
CA CYS A 124 -2.59 -1.47 -17.23
C CYS A 124 -2.18 -2.28 -18.49
N ARG A 125 -1.68 -3.51 -18.33
CA ARG A 125 -1.33 -4.37 -19.48
C ARG A 125 -2.56 -4.89 -20.22
N CYS A 126 -3.65 -5.16 -19.51
CA CYS A 126 -4.88 -5.70 -20.11
C CYS A 126 -5.78 -4.63 -20.74
N CYS A 127 -5.83 -3.43 -20.17
CA CYS A 127 -6.84 -2.42 -20.54
C CYS A 127 -6.28 -1.21 -21.31
N VAL A 128 -4.96 -1.03 -21.37
CA VAL A 128 -4.35 0.12 -22.06
C VAL A 128 -3.78 -0.34 -23.40
N PRO A 129 -4.29 0.16 -24.54
CA PRO A 129 -3.71 -0.12 -25.86
C PRO A 129 -2.26 0.35 -25.89
N THR A 130 -1.38 -0.45 -26.50
CA THR A 130 -0.01 -0.05 -26.83
C THR A 130 -0.05 1.30 -27.57
N PRO A 131 0.79 2.29 -27.20
CA PRO A 131 0.86 3.51 -27.97
C PRO A 131 1.19 3.15 -29.43
N PRO A 132 0.57 3.82 -30.42
CA PRO A 132 0.91 3.59 -31.82
C PRO A 132 2.43 3.81 -31.97
N PRO A 133 3.13 2.98 -32.75
CA PRO A 133 4.55 3.18 -32.99
C PRO A 133 4.74 4.59 -33.51
N ASP A 134 5.64 5.33 -32.87
CA ASP A 134 6.13 6.60 -33.41
C ASP A 134 6.55 6.33 -34.86
N THR A 135 5.79 6.91 -35.79
CA THR A 135 6.20 6.94 -37.19
C THR A 135 7.34 7.96 -37.27
N PRO A 136 8.39 7.63 -38.05
CA PRO A 136 9.79 8.00 -37.80
C PRO A 136 10.09 9.50 -37.68
#